data_AF-A0A8J7H2N7-F1
#
_entry.id   AF-A0A8J7H2N7-F1
#
_cell.length_a   1.000
_cell.length_b   1.000
_cell.length_c   1.000
_cell.angle_alpha   90.00
_cell.angle_beta   90.00
_cell.angle_gamma   90.00
#
_symmetry.space_group_name_H-M   'P 1'
#
loop_
_entity.id
_entity.type
_entity.pdbx_description
1 polymer ?
#
loop_
_entity_poly.entity_id
_entity_poly.type
_entity_poly.pdbx_seq_one_letter_code
_entity_poly.pdbx_strand_id
1 'polypeptide(L)'
;MKELDILRLEINYFLCIIESTLSVEDKNLAKDALNSLITSFIFTNQHDFYEYHLQVIEDYISSISNLLEEEYRHIRSNIPITVNILELIKQEIIK
;
A
#
# COMPACT_ATOMS: atom_id res chain seq x y z
N MET A 1 -1.57 17.42 10.73
CA MET A 1 -0.09 17.22 10.80
C MET A 1 0.24 15.84 11.33
N LYS A 2 -0.28 15.45 12.51
CA LYS A 2 -0.05 14.10 13.07
C LYS A 2 -0.56 12.95 12.19
N GLU A 3 -1.71 13.08 11.51
CA GLU A 3 -2.22 11.97 10.69
C GLU A 3 -1.36 11.70 9.45
N LEU A 4 -0.79 12.74 8.83
CA LEU A 4 0.06 12.59 7.64
C LEU A 4 1.39 11.93 7.98
N ASP A 5 1.95 12.22 9.15
CA ASP A 5 3.17 11.58 9.65
C ASP A 5 2.95 10.10 9.96
N ILE A 6 1.79 9.77 10.55
CA ILE A 6 1.37 8.38 10.80
C ILE A 6 1.22 7.63 9.46
N LEU A 7 0.48 8.19 8.51
CA LEU A 7 0.29 7.61 7.18
C LEU A 7 1.63 7.34 6.47
N ARG A 8 2.56 8.30 6.55
CA ARG A 8 3.90 8.16 5.97
C ARG A 8 4.70 7.04 6.66
N LEU A 9 4.59 6.89 7.98
CA LEU A 9 5.23 5.80 8.70
C LEU A 9 4.64 4.44 8.30
N GLU A 10 3.32 4.35 8.19
CA GLU A 10 2.59 3.15 7.79
C GLU A 10 2.96 2.71 6.36
N ILE A 11 3.02 3.65 5.41
CA ILE A 11 3.48 3.39 4.04
C ILE A 11 4.94 2.92 4.03
N ASN A 12 5.84 3.61 4.73
CA ASN A 12 7.25 3.21 4.77
C ASN A 12 7.43 1.83 5.39
N TYR A 13 6.65 1.50 6.41
CA TYR A 13 6.68 0.20 7.04
C TYR A 13 6.21 -0.90 6.07
N PHE A 14 5.11 -0.67 5.35
CA PHE A 14 4.63 -1.58 4.31
C PHE A 14 5.68 -1.81 3.20
N LEU A 15 6.35 -0.76 2.74
CA LEU A 15 7.42 -0.87 1.74
C LEU A 15 8.64 -1.64 2.27
N CYS A 16 8.99 -1.44 3.54
CA CYS A 16 10.06 -2.18 4.20
C CYS A 16 9.74 -3.68 4.30
N ILE A 17 8.48 -4.01 4.60
CA ILE A 17 7.99 -5.39 4.58
C ILE A 17 8.21 -6.00 3.21
N ILE A 18 7.70 -5.37 2.14
CA ILE A 18 7.81 -5.89 0.77
C ILE A 18 9.27 -6.18 0.42
N GLU A 19 10.18 -5.26 0.72
CA GLU A 19 11.62 -5.44 0.48
C GLU A 19 12.20 -6.60 1.26
N SER A 20 11.86 -6.72 2.55
CA SER A 20 12.39 -7.78 3.42
C SER A 20 11.87 -9.18 3.07
N THR A 21 10.72 -9.24 2.41
CA THR A 21 9.97 -10.47 2.19
C THR A 21 10.02 -10.95 0.74
N LEU A 22 10.03 -10.04 -0.22
CA LEU A 22 9.97 -10.33 -1.65
C LEU A 22 11.26 -9.89 -2.33
N SER A 23 11.38 -8.60 -2.66
CA SER A 23 12.57 -8.04 -3.31
C SER A 23 12.61 -6.51 -3.26
N VAL A 24 13.76 -5.93 -3.59
CA VAL A 24 13.93 -4.48 -3.77
C VAL A 24 13.10 -4.00 -4.98
N GLU A 25 13.04 -4.79 -6.05
CA GLU A 25 12.22 -4.52 -7.23
C GLU A 25 10.73 -4.42 -6.85
N ASP A 26 10.22 -5.37 -6.06
CA ASP A 26 8.83 -5.37 -5.60
C ASP A 26 8.51 -4.15 -4.74
N LYS A 27 9.44 -3.74 -3.87
CA LYS A 27 9.28 -2.51 -3.09
C LYS A 27 9.13 -1.31 -4.03
N ASN A 28 9.94 -1.23 -5.07
CA ASN A 28 9.89 -0.10 -6.00
C ASN A 28 8.55 -0.07 -6.75
N LEU A 29 8.07 -1.23 -7.22
CA LEU A 29 6.76 -1.34 -7.87
C LEU A 29 5.61 -0.92 -6.94
N ALA A 30 5.61 -1.40 -5.69
CA ALA A 30 4.61 -1.02 -4.71
C ALA A 30 4.67 0.47 -4.34
N LYS A 31 5.89 1.03 -4.25
CA LYS A 31 6.09 2.46 -4.00
C LYS A 31 5.53 3.31 -5.12
N ASP A 32 5.78 2.93 -6.37
CA ASP A 32 5.28 3.65 -7.54
C ASP A 32 3.76 3.57 -7.61
N ALA A 33 3.17 2.39 -7.35
CA ALA A 33 1.73 2.22 -7.28
C ALA A 33 1.09 3.08 -6.17
N LEU A 34 1.65 3.11 -4.95
CA LEU A 34 1.17 3.98 -3.87
C LEU A 34 1.28 5.47 -4.23
N ASN A 35 2.39 5.89 -4.84
CA ASN A 35 2.56 7.28 -5.27
C ASN A 35 1.53 7.67 -6.32
N SER A 36 1.25 6.80 -7.30
CA SER A 36 0.19 7.02 -8.28
C SER A 36 -1.17 7.15 -7.60
N LEU A 37 -1.52 6.25 -6.67
CA LEU A 37 -2.79 6.30 -5.94
C LEU A 37 -2.95 7.58 -5.13
N ILE A 38 -1.91 7.99 -4.41
CA ILE A 38 -1.90 9.24 -3.64
C ILE A 38 -2.02 10.45 -4.58
N THR A 39 -1.35 10.41 -5.73
CA THR A 39 -1.43 11.48 -6.72
C THR A 39 -2.84 11.57 -7.31
N SER A 40 -3.46 10.46 -7.69
CA SER A 40 -4.85 10.41 -8.16
C SER A 40 -5.85 10.89 -7.09
N PHE A 41 -5.61 10.54 -5.82
CA PHE A 41 -6.41 11.01 -4.69
C PHE A 41 -6.31 12.53 -4.48
N ILE A 42 -5.10 13.11 -4.57
CA ILE A 42 -4.88 14.55 -4.38
C ILE A 42 -5.34 15.36 -5.59
N PHE A 43 -5.09 14.82 -6.78
CA PHE A 43 -5.33 15.47 -8.07
C PHE A 43 -6.32 14.62 -8.85
N THR A 44 -7.62 14.80 -8.55
CA THR A 44 -8.83 14.17 -9.13
C THR A 44 -8.94 14.18 -10.67
N ASN A 45 -7.88 14.56 -11.39
CA ASN A 45 -7.82 14.63 -12.84
C ASN A 45 -6.94 13.52 -13.44
N GLN A 46 -6.40 12.60 -12.63
CA GLN A 46 -5.58 11.47 -13.07
C GLN A 46 -6.21 10.12 -12.69
N HIS A 47 -7.46 9.93 -13.14
CA HIS A 47 -8.22 8.67 -12.95
C HIS A 47 -7.76 7.54 -13.87
N ASP A 48 -6.97 7.82 -14.89
CA ASP A 48 -6.47 6.74 -15.74
C ASP A 48 -5.49 5.90 -14.90
N PHE A 49 -5.77 4.61 -14.80
CA PHE A 49 -4.92 3.57 -14.17
C PHE A 49 -4.94 3.44 -12.63
N TYR A 50 -5.82 4.11 -11.89
CA TYR A 50 -5.90 3.90 -10.42
C TYR A 50 -6.28 2.46 -10.06
N GLU A 51 -7.15 1.81 -10.83
CA GLU A 51 -7.55 0.40 -10.65
C GLU A 51 -6.35 -0.55 -10.77
N TYR A 52 -5.46 -0.29 -11.73
CA TYR A 52 -4.23 -1.06 -11.89
C TYR A 52 -3.33 -0.93 -10.66
N HIS A 53 -3.12 0.30 -10.18
CA HIS A 53 -2.29 0.53 -9.01
C HIS A 53 -2.91 -0.04 -7.73
N LEU A 54 -4.24 0.00 -7.58
CA LEU A 54 -4.95 -0.67 -6.49
C LEU A 54 -4.69 -2.17 -6.52
N GLN A 55 -4.87 -2.81 -7.68
CA GLN A 55 -4.65 -4.25 -7.85
C GLN A 55 -3.22 -4.63 -7.47
N VAL A 56 -2.21 -3.87 -7.91
CA VAL A 56 -0.81 -4.11 -7.55
C VAL A 56 -0.61 -4.13 -6.03
N ILE A 57 -1.19 -3.18 -5.28
CA ILE A 57 -1.05 -3.16 -3.82
C ILE A 57 -1.83 -4.32 -3.17
N GLU A 58 -3.02 -4.64 -3.67
CA GLU A 58 -3.81 -5.78 -3.17
C GLU A 58 -3.08 -7.12 -3.37
N ASP A 59 -2.39 -7.29 -4.50
CA ASP A 59 -1.59 -8.48 -4.79
C ASP A 59 -0.41 -8.62 -3.82
N TYR A 60 0.27 -7.52 -3.49
CA TYR A 60 1.32 -7.52 -2.47
C TYR A 60 0.78 -7.81 -1.08
N ILE A 61 -0.34 -7.21 -0.70
CA ILE A 61 -1.02 -7.51 0.56
C ILE A 61 -1.37 -9.00 0.66
N SER A 62 -1.93 -9.58 -0.40
CA SER A 62 -2.27 -11.00 -0.46
C SER A 62 -1.03 -11.88 -0.32
N SER A 63 0.02 -11.57 -1.08
CA SER A 63 1.28 -12.31 -1.08
C SER A 63 1.92 -12.34 0.32
N ILE A 64 1.95 -11.21 1.02
CA ILE A 64 2.51 -11.12 2.36
C ILE A 64 1.59 -11.75 3.41
N SER A 65 0.26 -11.62 3.25
CA SER A 65 -0.73 -12.21 4.18
C SER A 65 -0.66 -13.74 4.21
N ASN A 66 -0.29 -14.35 3.10
CA ASN A 66 -0.22 -15.80 2.93
C ASN A 66 1.08 -16.42 3.48
N LEU A 67 2.03 -15.61 3.97
CA LEU A 67 3.26 -16.14 4.54
C LEU A 67 2.99 -16.78 5.90
N LEU A 68 3.33 -18.06 6.03
CA LEU A 68 2.98 -18.86 7.19
C LEU A 68 3.96 -18.72 8.36
N GLU A 69 5.18 -18.22 8.14
CA GLU A 69 6.22 -18.18 9.17
C GLU A 69 5.88 -17.24 10.34
N GLU A 70 6.31 -17.63 11.55
CA GLU A 70 6.16 -16.83 12.76
C GLU A 70 6.91 -15.50 12.68
N GLU A 71 8.01 -15.46 11.93
CA GLU A 71 8.83 -14.26 11.72
C GLU A 71 8.01 -13.14 11.04
N TYR A 72 6.99 -13.50 10.26
CA TYR A 72 6.09 -12.56 9.58
C TYR A 72 4.81 -12.24 10.37
N ARG A 73 4.71 -12.63 11.65
CA ARG A 73 3.52 -12.35 12.47
C ARG A 73 3.34 -10.85 12.74
N HIS A 74 4.44 -10.12 12.96
CA HIS A 74 4.44 -8.65 13.08
C HIS A 74 4.18 -7.93 11.75
N ILE A 75 4.53 -8.59 10.66
CA ILE A 75 4.29 -8.08 9.31
C ILE A 75 2.79 -8.12 8.99
N ARG A 76 2.13 -9.23 9.32
CA ARG A 76 0.68 -9.39 9.16
C ARG A 76 -0.15 -8.44 10.01
N SER A 77 0.32 -8.03 11.20
CA SER A 77 -0.44 -7.09 12.03
C SER A 77 -0.60 -5.69 11.44
N ASN A 78 0.23 -5.33 10.45
CA ASN A 78 0.21 -4.01 9.83
C ASN A 78 -0.53 -3.99 8.48
N ILE A 79 -0.81 -5.15 7.89
CA ILE A 79 -1.61 -5.28 6.66
C ILE A 79 -3.01 -4.63 6.79
N PRO A 80 -3.76 -4.82 7.91
CA PRO A 80 -5.07 -4.20 8.07
C PRO A 80 -5.04 -2.67 7.96
N ILE A 81 -3.93 -2.04 8.35
CA ILE A 81 -3.75 -0.59 8.29
C ILE A 81 -3.61 -0.15 6.83
N THR A 82 -2.75 -0.83 6.04
CA THR A 82 -2.61 -0.56 4.61
C THR A 82 -3.92 -0.77 3.87
N VAL A 83 -4.68 -1.83 4.19
CA VAL A 83 -6.02 -2.06 3.62
C VAL A 83 -6.96 -0.90 3.91
N ASN A 84 -6.98 -0.40 5.15
CA ASN A 84 -7.84 0.72 5.53
C ASN A 84 -7.49 2.01 4.76
N ILE A 85 -6.20 2.28 4.56
CA ILE A 85 -5.73 3.42 3.75
C ILE A 85 -6.22 3.29 2.30
N LEU A 86 -6.10 2.11 1.69
CA LEU A 86 -6.56 1.87 0.32
C LEU A 86 -8.08 2.04 0.19
N GLU A 87 -8.83 1.59 1.19
CA GLU A 87 -10.29 1.73 1.20
C GLU A 87 -10.72 3.21 1.26
N LEU A 88 -10.02 4.02 2.05
CA LEU A 88 -10.22 5.47 2.08
C LEU A 88 -9.89 6.12 0.72
N ILE A 89 -8.80 5.71 0.09
CA ILE A 89 -8.41 6.21 -1.23
C ILE A 89 -9.50 5.87 -2.26
N LYS A 90 -10.00 4.62 -2.27
CA LYS A 90 -11.09 4.18 -3.15
C LYS A 90 -12.35 5.03 -2.98
N GLN A 91 -12.76 5.26 -1.73
CA GLN A 91 -13.98 6.02 -1.44
C GLN A 91 -13.93 7.46 -1.94
N GLU A 92 -12.78 8.11 -1.88
CA GLU A 92 -12.63 9.49 -2.38
C GLU A 92 -12.41 9.56 -3.90
N ILE A 93 -11.76 8.57 -4.51
CA ILE A 93 -11.60 8.52 -5.98
C ILE A 93 -12.94 8.23 -6.68
N ILE A 94 -13.82 7.43 -6.08
CA ILE A 94 -15.10 7.02 -6.68
C ILE A 94 -16.22 8.08 -6.47
N LYS A 95 -16.01 9.07 -5.60
CA LYS A 95 -16.96 10.18 -5.37
C LYS A 95 -17.06 11.12 -6.56
#